data_AF-A0A554JK55-F1
#
_entry.id   AF-A0A554JK55-F1
#
_cell.length_a   1.000
_cell.length_b   1.000
_cell.length_c   1.000
_cell.angle_alpha   90.00
_cell.angle_beta   90.00
_cell.angle_gamma   90.00
#
_symmetry.space_group_name_H-M   'P 1'
#
loop_
_entity.id
_entity.type
_entity.pdbx_description
1 polymer ?
#
loop_
_entity_poly.entity_id
_entity_poly.type
_entity_poly.pdbx_seq_one_letter_code
_entity_poly.pdbx_strand_id
1 'polypeptide(L)'
;MQLTPHQKLHSRIHVLADDLSKALGEPKRFASYLGVAKHHYESDLRALLRRVLEKEDLPSDVRGKYFFAALKGLPKIKITRTRPKKRKIRRTKKKSIRIAKKSRNGKLTPNRKNS
;
A
#
# COMPACT_ATOMS: atom_id res chain seq x y z
N MET A 1 -21.83 -2.35 -13.69
CA MET A 1 -20.44 -2.88 -13.66
C MET A 1 -19.61 -1.92 -12.83
N GLN A 2 -18.98 -2.41 -11.75
CA GLN A 2 -18.25 -1.57 -10.79
C GLN A 2 -16.98 -0.99 -11.45
N LEU A 3 -16.86 0.33 -11.54
CA LEU A 3 -15.57 0.98 -11.82
C LEU A 3 -14.72 0.91 -10.54
N THR A 4 -13.86 -0.10 -10.44
CA THR A 4 -12.80 -0.12 -9.43
C THR A 4 -11.73 0.92 -9.81
N PRO A 5 -11.10 1.59 -8.82
CA PRO A 5 -10.34 2.79 -9.09
C PRO A 5 -9.08 2.44 -9.88
N HIS A 6 -9.00 2.93 -11.11
CA HIS A 6 -7.81 2.81 -11.95
C HIS A 6 -6.62 3.39 -11.18
N GLN A 7 -5.79 2.48 -10.66
CA GLN A 7 -4.71 2.75 -9.74
C GLN A 7 -3.59 3.51 -10.46
N LYS A 8 -3.60 4.84 -10.34
CA LYS A 8 -2.46 5.69 -10.72
C LYS A 8 -1.31 5.48 -9.74
N LEU A 9 -0.52 4.44 -9.92
CA LEU A 9 0.77 4.29 -9.24
C LEU A 9 1.88 3.91 -10.22
N HIS A 10 1.99 4.59 -11.37
CA HIS A 10 3.14 4.46 -12.28
C HIS A 10 4.35 5.27 -11.79
N SER A 11 4.77 5.09 -10.54
CA SER A 11 6.13 5.49 -10.19
C SER A 11 7.07 4.34 -10.55
N ARG A 12 8.25 4.66 -11.08
CA ARG A 12 9.28 3.70 -11.53
C ARG A 12 9.56 2.58 -10.50
N ILE A 13 9.43 2.90 -9.22
CA ILE A 13 9.57 1.98 -8.09
C ILE A 13 8.47 0.91 -8.04
N HIS A 14 7.21 1.26 -8.33
CA HIS A 14 6.11 0.30 -8.31
C HIS A 14 6.19 -0.67 -9.49
N VAL A 15 6.56 -0.17 -10.68
CA VAL A 15 6.83 -1.02 -11.85
C VAL A 15 7.95 -2.00 -11.53
N LEU A 16 9.05 -1.51 -10.96
CA LEU A 16 10.16 -2.38 -10.56
C LEU A 16 9.76 -3.44 -9.53
N ALA A 17 8.94 -3.07 -8.54
CA ALA A 17 8.47 -4.01 -7.54
C ALA A 17 7.55 -5.08 -8.13
N ASP A 18 6.71 -4.71 -9.10
CA ASP A 18 5.80 -5.62 -9.80
C ASP A 18 6.62 -6.63 -10.63
N ASP A 19 7.56 -6.13 -11.43
CA ASP A 19 8.49 -6.93 -12.23
C ASP A 19 9.25 -7.95 -11.35
N LEU A 20 9.80 -7.51 -10.22
CA LEU A 20 10.53 -8.39 -9.29
C LEU A 20 9.62 -9.47 -8.71
N SER A 21 8.42 -9.10 -8.27
CA SER A 21 7.49 -10.04 -7.64
C SER A 21 6.99 -11.10 -8.63
N LYS A 22 6.78 -10.73 -9.90
CA LYS A 22 6.37 -11.65 -10.96
C LYS A 22 7.51 -12.54 -11.40
N ALA A 23 8.70 -11.97 -11.62
CA ALA A 23 9.88 -12.73 -12.06
C ALA A 23 10.32 -13.78 -11.03
N LEU A 24 10.14 -13.52 -9.73
CA LEU A 24 10.47 -14.45 -8.66
C LEU A 24 9.30 -15.37 -8.25
N GLY A 25 8.15 -15.29 -8.93
CA GLY A 25 6.98 -16.15 -8.64
C GLY A 25 6.28 -15.85 -7.31
N GLU A 26 6.51 -14.67 -6.72
CA GLU A 26 5.97 -14.28 -5.41
C GLU A 26 5.05 -13.03 -5.49
N PRO A 27 3.95 -13.04 -6.27
CA PRO A 27 3.08 -11.88 -6.45
C PRO A 27 2.43 -11.41 -5.13
N LYS A 28 2.18 -12.35 -4.20
CA LYS A 28 1.63 -12.04 -2.86
C LYS A 28 2.56 -11.19 -2.00
N ARG A 29 3.85 -11.08 -2.36
CA ARG A 29 4.87 -10.34 -1.60
C ARG A 29 5.25 -9.00 -2.23
N PHE A 30 4.43 -8.47 -3.15
CA PHE A 30 4.64 -7.17 -3.79
C PHE A 30 5.06 -6.05 -2.81
N ALA A 31 4.39 -5.95 -1.66
CA ALA A 31 4.71 -4.93 -0.64
C ALA A 31 6.16 -5.03 -0.12
N SER A 32 6.70 -6.24 0.00
CA SER A 32 8.09 -6.46 0.40
C SER A 32 9.05 -5.99 -0.71
N TYR A 33 8.77 -6.33 -1.96
CA TYR A 33 9.55 -5.87 -3.11
C TYR A 33 9.49 -4.35 -3.30
N LEU A 34 8.36 -3.73 -3.00
CA LEU A 34 8.22 -2.28 -2.99
C LEU A 34 9.11 -1.62 -1.94
N GLY A 35 9.27 -2.24 -0.77
CA GLY A 35 10.22 -1.79 0.25
C GLY A 35 11.66 -1.85 -0.25
N VAL A 36 12.03 -2.95 -0.90
CA VAL A 36 13.37 -3.15 -1.47
C VAL A 36 13.66 -2.12 -2.57
N ALA A 37 12.73 -1.92 -3.50
CA ALA A 37 12.85 -0.97 -4.61
C ALA A 37 13.01 0.49 -4.15
N LYS A 38 12.59 0.82 -2.92
CA LYS A 38 12.82 2.16 -2.32
C LYS A 38 14.23 2.30 -1.72
N HIS A 39 14.85 1.21 -1.32
CA HIS A 39 16.08 1.21 -0.54
C HIS A 39 17.33 0.83 -1.34
N HIS A 40 17.18 0.35 -2.56
CA HIS A 40 18.28 -0.09 -3.42
C HIS A 40 18.14 0.51 -4.82
N TYR A 41 19.27 0.63 -5.52
CA TYR A 41 19.26 1.11 -6.90
C TYR A 41 18.64 0.09 -7.83
N GLU A 42 17.90 0.57 -8.83
CA GLU A 42 17.25 -0.31 -9.82
C GLU A 42 18.26 -1.18 -10.58
N SER A 43 19.42 -0.62 -10.93
CA SER A 43 20.51 -1.34 -11.61
C SER A 43 20.93 -2.58 -10.82
N ASP A 44 21.13 -2.42 -9.52
CA ASP A 44 21.59 -3.47 -8.62
C ASP A 44 20.53 -4.56 -8.45
N LEU A 45 19.26 -4.15 -8.32
CA LEU A 45 18.13 -5.06 -8.19
C LEU A 45 17.92 -5.88 -9.47
N ARG A 46 18.03 -5.27 -10.66
CA ARG A 46 17.94 -5.97 -11.93
C ARG A 46 19.13 -6.91 -12.16
N ALA A 47 20.34 -6.48 -11.81
CA ALA A 47 21.53 -7.32 -11.90
C ALA A 47 21.43 -8.53 -10.96
N LEU A 48 20.96 -8.31 -9.73
CA LEU A 48 20.72 -9.40 -8.79
C LEU A 48 19.63 -10.35 -9.30
N LEU A 49 18.51 -9.82 -9.80
CA LEU A 49 17.44 -10.64 -10.35
C LEU A 49 17.95 -11.57 -11.45
N ARG A 50 18.72 -11.05 -12.41
CA ARG A 50 19.34 -11.86 -13.48
C ARG A 50 20.18 -12.99 -12.91
N ARG A 51 21.08 -12.70 -11.96
CA ARG A 51 21.92 -13.71 -11.29
C ARG A 51 21.10 -14.78 -10.57
N VAL A 52 19.93 -14.45 -10.03
CA VAL A 52 19.06 -15.43 -9.37
C VAL A 52 18.33 -16.29 -10.39
N LEU A 53 17.89 -15.72 -11.51
CA LEU A 53 17.20 -16.44 -12.58
C LEU A 53 18.12 -17.35 -13.39
N GLU A 54 19.38 -16.95 -13.58
CA GLU A 54 20.44 -17.72 -14.25
C GLU A 54 20.90 -18.94 -13.44
N LYS A 55 20.54 -19.04 -12.16
CA LYS A 55 20.85 -20.22 -11.35
C LYS A 55 19.84 -21.34 -11.62
N GLU A 56 20.26 -22.29 -12.46
CA GLU A 56 19.47 -23.48 -12.79
C GLU A 56 19.26 -24.41 -11.59
N ASP A 57 20.25 -24.51 -10.69
CA ASP A 57 20.19 -25.34 -9.48
C ASP A 57 19.23 -24.82 -8.40
N LEU A 58 18.61 -23.64 -8.60
CA LEU A 58 17.81 -22.99 -7.58
C LEU A 58 16.31 -23.17 -7.87
N PRO A 59 15.58 -23.97 -7.04
CA PRO A 59 14.14 -24.16 -7.20
C PRO A 59 13.38 -22.84 -7.17
N SER A 60 12.33 -22.72 -7.99
CA SER A 60 11.48 -21.51 -8.09
C SER A 60 11.04 -20.99 -6.72
N ASP A 61 10.66 -21.90 -5.83
CA ASP A 61 10.06 -21.58 -4.53
C ASP A 61 11.06 -20.96 -3.54
N VAL A 62 12.37 -21.16 -3.76
CA VAL A 62 13.42 -20.60 -2.90
C VAL A 62 14.11 -19.39 -3.53
N ARG A 63 13.87 -19.09 -4.82
CA ARG A 63 14.46 -17.93 -5.51
C ARG A 63 14.17 -16.62 -4.79
N GLY A 64 12.92 -16.42 -4.34
CA GLY A 64 12.56 -15.24 -3.56
C GLY A 64 13.37 -15.12 -2.26
N LYS A 65 13.48 -16.21 -1.49
CA LYS A 65 14.29 -16.24 -0.25
C LYS A 65 15.77 -15.95 -0.52
N TYR A 66 16.32 -16.55 -1.57
CA TYR A 66 17.70 -16.33 -1.99
C TYR A 66 17.95 -14.88 -2.41
N PHE A 67 17.03 -14.29 -3.19
CA PHE A 67 17.07 -12.88 -3.56
C PHE A 67 17.14 -11.99 -2.30
N PHE A 68 16.24 -12.20 -1.33
CA PHE A 68 16.26 -11.42 -0.08
C PHE A 68 17.51 -11.65 0.78
N ALA A 69 18.10 -12.84 0.74
CA ALA A 69 19.37 -13.12 1.41
C ALA A 69 20.53 -12.35 0.76
N ALA A 70 20.61 -12.36 -0.58
CA ALA A 70 21.64 -11.67 -1.35
C ALA A 70 21.54 -10.14 -1.26
N LEU A 71 20.33 -9.58 -1.03
CA LEU A 71 20.13 -8.15 -0.77
C LEU A 71 20.92 -7.62 0.43
N LYS A 72 21.23 -8.46 1.43
CA LYS A 72 21.95 -8.03 2.64
C LYS A 72 23.37 -7.51 2.32
N GLY A 73 23.97 -7.97 1.22
CA GLY A 73 25.29 -7.53 0.78
C GLY A 73 25.29 -6.31 -0.15
N LEU A 74 24.12 -5.83 -0.58
CA LEU A 74 24.04 -4.70 -1.51
C LEU A 74 24.06 -3.35 -0.80
N PRO A 75 24.67 -2.32 -1.42
CA PRO A 75 24.62 -0.97 -0.88
C PRO A 75 23.17 -0.48 -0.80
N LYS A 76 22.83 0.12 0.34
CA LYS A 76 21.51 0.72 0.57
C LYS A 76 21.58 2.21 0.28
N ILE A 77 20.58 2.72 -0.42
CA ILE A 77 20.35 4.16 -0.57
C ILE A 77 20.17 4.72 0.84
N LYS A 78 21.07 5.61 1.25
CA LYS A 78 20.96 6.35 2.52
C LYS A 78 19.81 7.35 2.37
N ILE A 79 18.59 6.90 2.60
CA ILE A 79 17.46 7.81 2.74
C ILE A 79 17.67 8.51 4.07
N THR A 80 18.25 9.72 4.03
CA THR A 80 18.22 10.62 5.18
C THR A 80 16.76 10.84 5.51
N ARG A 81 16.26 10.15 6.54
CA ARG A 81 14.92 10.37 7.07
C ARG A 81 14.92 11.79 7.62
N THR A 82 14.64 12.77 6.77
CA THR A 82 14.15 14.06 7.22
C THR A 82 12.87 13.75 7.98
N ARG A 83 12.99 13.67 9.32
CA ARG A 83 11.84 13.49 10.22
C ARG A 83 10.76 14.43 9.70
N PRO A 84 9.57 13.95 9.34
CA PRO A 84 8.51 14.85 8.95
C PRO A 84 8.30 15.81 10.13
N LYS A 85 8.61 17.11 9.93
CA LYS A 85 8.31 18.15 10.92
C LYS A 85 6.84 17.94 11.27
N LYS A 86 6.55 17.55 12.52
CA LYS A 86 5.19 17.41 13.02
C LYS A 86 4.47 18.72 12.70
N ARG A 87 3.63 18.72 11.66
CA ARG A 87 2.73 19.84 11.41
C ARG A 87 1.86 19.92 12.65
N LYS A 88 2.07 20.93 13.50
CA LYS A 88 1.15 21.25 14.60
C LYS A 88 -0.24 21.36 13.96
N ILE A 89 -1.07 20.34 14.17
CA ILE A 89 -2.49 20.39 13.81
C ILE A 89 -3.07 21.48 14.71
N ARG A 90 -3.15 22.72 14.20
CA ARG A 90 -3.97 23.76 14.83
C ARG A 90 -5.40 23.26 14.66
N ARG A 91 -5.94 22.65 15.72
CA ARG A 91 -7.38 22.35 15.86
C ARG A 91 -8.11 23.70 15.81
N THR A 92 -8.49 24.15 14.62
CA THR A 92 -9.50 25.21 14.51
C THR A 92 -10.80 24.61 15.02
N LYS A 93 -11.26 25.10 16.18
CA LYS A 93 -12.59 24.83 16.75
C LYS A 93 -13.66 25.18 15.68
N LYS A 94 -14.08 24.21 14.88
CA LYS A 94 -15.32 24.35 14.09
C LYS A 94 -16.49 24.09 15.04
N LYS A 95 -17.12 25.20 15.39
CA LYS A 95 -18.44 25.39 16.02
C LYS A 95 -19.39 24.25 15.62
N SER A 96 -20.03 23.64 16.61
CA SER A 96 -21.09 22.66 16.43
C SER A 96 -22.25 23.28 15.65
N ILE A 97 -22.54 22.72 14.48
CA ILE A 97 -23.84 22.91 13.85
C ILE A 97 -24.74 21.83 14.45
N ARG A 98 -25.64 22.25 15.34
CA ARG A 98 -26.66 21.39 15.95
C ARG A 98 -27.51 20.80 14.83
N ILE A 99 -27.44 19.48 14.66
CA ILE A 99 -28.42 18.71 13.89
C ILE A 99 -29.69 18.68 14.74
N ALA A 100 -30.62 19.59 14.42
CA ALA A 100 -31.98 19.54 14.95
C ALA A 100 -32.69 18.31 14.36
N LYS A 101 -32.82 17.26 15.18
CA LYS A 101 -33.72 16.13 14.92
C LYS A 101 -35.16 16.66 14.93
N LYS A 102 -35.77 16.86 13.76
CA LYS A 102 -37.24 16.96 13.65
C LYS A 102 -37.77 15.65 13.09
N SER A 103 -38.05 14.73 14.02
CA SER A 103 -38.93 13.59 13.82
C SER A 103 -40.28 14.11 13.30
N ARG A 104 -40.62 13.82 12.05
CA ARG A 104 -41.99 13.81 11.57
C ARG A 104 -42.43 12.36 11.55
N ASN A 105 -42.84 11.86 12.71
CA ASN A 105 -43.65 10.65 12.79
C ASN A 105 -45.00 10.95 12.12
N GLY A 106 -45.19 10.39 10.93
CA GLY A 106 -46.51 10.17 10.35
C GLY A 106 -47.19 8.95 10.97
N LYS A 107 -48.51 8.90 10.77
CA LYS A 107 -49.53 7.90 11.16
C LYS A 107 -50.20 8.18 12.54
N LEU A 108 -51.41 8.77 12.61
CA LEU A 108 -52.75 8.19 12.29
C LEU A 108 -52.84 6.75 12.83
N THR A 109 -53.65 6.36 13.81
CA THR A 109 -55.01 6.72 14.26
C THR A 109 -55.20 6.22 15.73
N PRO A 110 -56.42 5.91 16.24
CA PRO A 110 -57.29 6.83 16.98
C PRO A 110 -57.53 6.34 18.43
N ASN A 111 -57.93 7.22 19.36
CA ASN A 111 -58.76 6.73 20.48
C ASN A 111 -59.47 7.85 21.25
N ARG A 112 -60.64 7.45 21.80
CA ARG A 112 -61.51 8.09 22.80
C ARG A 112 -62.52 9.11 22.28
N LYS A 113 -63.79 9.06 22.71
CA LYS A 113 -64.62 8.09 23.45
C LYS A 113 -66.05 8.68 23.50
N ASN A 114 -67.05 7.81 23.57
CA ASN A 114 -68.36 7.93 24.23
C ASN A 114 -68.93 9.34 24.52
N SER A 115 -70.11 9.61 23.95
CA SER A 115 -71.34 9.86 24.71
C SER A 115 -72.55 9.62 23.81
#